data_AF-A0A973XCA5-F1
#
_entry.id   AF-A0A973XCA5-F1
#
_cell.length_a   1.000
_cell.length_b   1.000
_cell.length_c   1.000
_cell.angle_alpha   90.00
_cell.angle_beta   90.00
_cell.angle_gamma   90.00
#
_symmetry.space_group_name_H-M   'P 1'
#
loop_
_entity.id
_entity.type
_entity.pdbx_description
1 polymer ?
#
loop_
_entity_poly.entity_id
_entity_poly.type
_entity_poly.pdbx_seq_one_letter_code
_entity_poly.pdbx_strand_id
1 'polypeptide(L)'
;LLGREEDAADQVAAYVLLHLGGMDARRTVAGVAFMYAQEAKQPSPEMKDFADEHGTPAQRMYNLLCMAYGKDPVLFADVVAKDYLPAERAEGCADEYRLVDFAYSKLIKPYIDTQVRKKRKYKSLLNKD
;
A
#
# COMPACT_ATOMS: atom_id res chain seq x y z
N LEU A 1 4.59 -15.99 1.15
CA LEU A 1 5.07 -14.83 0.38
C LEU A 1 4.18 -13.61 0.64
N LEU A 2 2.88 -13.65 0.32
CA LEU A 2 1.96 -12.54 0.61
C LEU A 2 1.05 -12.76 1.84
N GLY A 3 0.76 -14.00 2.25
CA GLY A 3 0.00 -14.27 3.48
C GLY A 3 -1.48 -14.57 3.22
N ARG A 4 -2.37 -14.07 4.08
CA ARG A 4 -3.84 -14.21 3.95
C ARG A 4 -4.34 -13.52 2.68
N GLU A 5 -5.46 -13.98 2.13
CA GLU A 5 -5.99 -13.51 0.84
C GLU A 5 -6.20 -12.00 0.78
N GLU A 6 -6.98 -11.43 1.69
CA GLU A 6 -7.29 -9.99 1.66
C GLU A 6 -6.11 -9.11 2.08
N ASP A 7 -5.25 -9.58 2.98
CA ASP A 7 -4.00 -8.88 3.29
C ASP A 7 -3.08 -8.85 2.05
N ALA A 8 -3.04 -9.94 1.27
CA ALA A 8 -2.28 -10.01 0.03
C ALA A 8 -2.86 -9.09 -1.05
N ALA A 9 -4.18 -9.00 -1.15
CA ALA A 9 -4.88 -8.08 -2.06
C ALA A 9 -4.52 -6.62 -1.74
N ASP A 10 -4.61 -6.23 -0.47
CA ASP A 10 -4.24 -4.90 0.01
C ASP A 10 -2.76 -4.59 -0.24
N GLN A 11 -1.86 -5.52 0.04
CA GLN A 11 -0.42 -5.36 -0.17
C GLN A 11 -0.07 -5.15 -1.65
N VAL A 12 -0.68 -5.92 -2.55
CA VAL A 12 -0.46 -5.78 -4.00
C VAL A 12 -1.04 -4.46 -4.50
N ALA A 13 -2.23 -4.08 -4.04
CA ALA A 13 -2.84 -2.79 -4.38
C ALA A 13 -1.95 -1.63 -3.91
N ALA A 14 -1.52 -1.62 -2.64
CA ALA A 14 -0.60 -0.63 -2.10
C ALA A 14 0.72 -0.59 -2.88
N TYR A 15 1.31 -1.75 -3.18
CA TYR A 15 2.54 -1.83 -3.97
C TYR A 15 2.38 -1.18 -5.35
N VAL A 16 1.31 -1.49 -6.09
CA VAL A 16 1.04 -0.90 -7.41
C VAL A 16 0.81 0.62 -7.30
N LEU A 17 0.01 1.07 -6.33
CA LEU A 17 -0.25 2.49 -6.08
C LEU A 17 1.02 3.27 -5.79
N LEU A 18 1.91 2.72 -4.96
CA LEU A 18 3.17 3.34 -4.62
C LEU A 18 4.11 3.45 -5.83
N HIS A 19 3.97 2.60 -6.84
CA HIS A 19 4.73 2.67 -8.09
C HIS A 19 4.23 3.74 -9.07
N LEU A 20 3.12 4.42 -8.77
CA LEU A 20 2.77 5.69 -9.46
C LEU A 20 3.84 6.76 -9.20
N GLY A 21 4.45 6.73 -8.00
CA GLY A 21 5.52 7.64 -7.58
C GLY A 21 5.04 9.07 -7.29
N GLY A 22 5.93 9.85 -6.67
CA GLY A 22 5.75 11.27 -6.42
C GLY A 22 4.43 11.64 -5.73
N MET A 23 3.85 12.76 -6.16
CA MET A 23 2.62 13.30 -5.55
C MET A 23 1.38 12.44 -5.78
N ASP A 24 1.34 11.64 -6.84
CA ASP A 24 0.20 10.75 -7.11
C ASP A 24 0.16 9.65 -6.06
N ALA A 25 1.28 8.96 -5.83
CA ALA A 25 1.39 7.99 -4.73
C ALA A 25 1.08 8.65 -3.37
N ARG A 26 1.65 9.83 -3.11
CA ARG A 26 1.45 10.54 -1.83
C ARG A 26 -0.01 10.89 -1.56
N ARG A 27 -0.72 11.41 -2.54
CA ARG A 27 -2.14 11.80 -2.43
C ARG A 27 -3.03 10.59 -2.31
N THR A 28 -2.79 9.55 -3.11
CA THR A 28 -3.61 8.34 -3.05
C THR A 28 -3.45 7.62 -1.73
N VAL A 29 -2.21 7.43 -1.23
CA VAL A 29 -1.97 6.84 0.09
C VAL A 29 -2.66 7.64 1.20
N ALA A 30 -2.61 8.97 1.15
CA ALA A 30 -3.30 9.80 2.13
C ALA A 30 -4.83 9.60 2.12
N GLY A 31 -5.43 9.51 0.92
CA GLY A 31 -6.86 9.27 0.76
C GLY A 31 -7.29 7.91 1.31
N VAL A 32 -6.54 6.85 1.01
CA VAL A 32 -6.85 5.48 1.50
C VAL A 32 -6.62 5.38 3.01
N ALA A 33 -5.54 5.97 3.53
CA ALA A 33 -5.30 6.02 4.97
C ALA A 33 -6.41 6.78 5.71
N PHE A 34 -6.90 7.90 5.14
CA PHE A 34 -8.04 8.63 5.69
C PHE A 34 -9.31 7.77 5.69
N MET A 35 -9.61 7.07 4.60
CA MET A 35 -10.76 6.15 4.51
C MET A 35 -10.72 5.09 5.62
N TYR A 36 -9.58 4.38 5.76
CA TYR A 36 -9.42 3.39 6.84
C TYR A 36 -9.49 4.00 8.24
N ALA A 37 -8.94 5.20 8.45
CA ALA A 37 -9.05 5.90 9.72
C ALA A 37 -10.50 6.27 10.07
N GLN A 38 -11.32 6.61 9.07
CA GLN A 38 -12.73 6.90 9.27
C GLN A 38 -13.53 5.64 9.58
N GLU A 39 -13.23 4.52 8.94
CA GLU A 39 -13.81 3.21 9.26
C GLU A 39 -13.41 2.74 10.66
N ALA A 40 -12.16 2.98 11.08
CA ALA A 40 -11.67 2.63 12.41
C ALA A 40 -12.32 3.43 13.55
N LYS A 41 -13.02 4.54 13.25
CA LYS A 41 -13.78 5.34 14.24
C LYS A 41 -15.16 4.78 14.54
N GLN A 42 -15.59 3.74 13.85
CA GLN A 42 -16.81 3.02 14.17
C GLN A 42 -16.74 2.44 15.61
N PRO A 43 -17.87 2.05 16.21
CA PRO A 43 -17.88 1.43 17.54
C PRO A 43 -16.86 0.31 17.66
N SER A 44 -16.35 0.08 18.87
CA SER A 44 -15.37 -0.98 19.12
C SER A 44 -15.83 -2.30 18.50
N PRO A 45 -14.96 -2.99 17.74
CA PRO A 45 -15.35 -4.19 17.02
C PRO A 45 -15.87 -5.25 17.99
N GLU A 46 -16.98 -5.86 17.64
CA GLU A 46 -17.53 -7.03 18.34
C GLU A 46 -16.71 -8.27 17.97
N MET A 47 -16.80 -9.32 18.79
CA MET A 47 -16.06 -10.58 18.53
C MET A 47 -16.31 -11.16 17.14
N LYS A 48 -17.51 -10.97 16.58
CA LYS A 48 -17.86 -11.45 15.23
C LYS A 48 -17.11 -10.70 14.12
N ASP A 49 -16.73 -9.44 14.36
CA ASP A 49 -16.08 -8.59 13.35
C ASP A 49 -14.63 -9.04 13.12
N PHE A 50 -14.02 -9.68 14.11
CA PHE A 50 -12.69 -10.30 13.96
C PHE A 50 -12.71 -11.61 13.16
N ALA A 51 -13.88 -12.12 12.79
CA ALA A 51 -14.00 -13.26 11.88
C ALA A 51 -13.95 -12.84 10.39
N ASP A 52 -13.89 -11.53 10.10
CA ASP A 52 -13.69 -11.02 8.75
C ASP A 52 -12.35 -11.51 8.17
N GLU A 53 -12.33 -11.75 6.86
CA GLU A 53 -11.14 -12.13 6.11
C GLU A 53 -10.11 -10.98 6.05
N HIS A 54 -10.57 -9.74 6.09
CA HIS A 54 -9.75 -8.55 6.15
C HIS A 54 -9.18 -8.33 7.55
N GLY A 55 -8.00 -7.70 7.62
CA GLY A 55 -7.56 -7.08 8.88
C GLY A 55 -8.53 -5.99 9.32
N THR A 56 -8.51 -5.64 10.61
CA THR A 56 -9.34 -4.53 11.10
C THR A 56 -8.99 -3.23 10.36
N PRO A 57 -9.92 -2.28 10.19
CA PRO A 57 -9.63 -1.05 9.45
C PRO A 57 -8.38 -0.31 9.98
N ALA A 58 -8.17 -0.31 11.31
CA ALA A 58 -6.96 0.25 11.92
C ALA A 58 -5.68 -0.51 11.52
N GLN A 59 -5.71 -1.84 11.49
CA GLN A 59 -4.56 -2.65 11.02
C GLN A 59 -4.26 -2.38 9.54
N ARG A 60 -5.30 -2.29 8.69
CA ARG A 60 -5.15 -1.96 7.27
C ARG A 60 -4.51 -0.59 7.06
N MET A 61 -4.93 0.42 7.83
CA MET A 61 -4.31 1.74 7.84
C MET A 61 -2.81 1.67 8.18
N TYR A 62 -2.44 1.01 9.27
CA TYR A 62 -1.04 0.92 9.68
C TYR A 62 -0.19 0.13 8.68
N ASN A 63 -0.72 -0.95 8.10
CA ASN A 63 -0.02 -1.72 7.07
C ASN A 63 0.21 -0.89 5.79
N LEU A 64 -0.77 -0.09 5.37
CA LEU A 64 -0.63 0.83 4.24
C LEU A 64 0.45 1.90 4.50
N LEU A 65 0.40 2.56 5.67
CA LEU A 65 1.38 3.59 6.02
C LEU A 65 2.79 3.00 6.17
N CYS A 66 2.89 1.79 6.71
CA CYS A 66 4.14 1.05 6.82
C CYS A 66 4.72 0.73 5.42
N MET A 67 3.91 0.21 4.50
CA MET A 67 4.31 -0.02 3.10
C MET A 67 4.79 1.26 2.41
N ALA A 68 4.09 2.38 2.64
CA ALA A 68 4.44 3.67 2.06
C ALA A 68 5.77 4.22 2.60
N TYR A 69 5.92 4.23 3.93
CA TYR A 69 7.15 4.66 4.60
C TYR A 69 8.34 3.77 4.27
N GLY A 70 8.14 2.44 4.23
CA GLY A 70 9.17 1.47 3.89
C GLY A 70 9.71 1.60 2.46
N LYS A 71 8.87 2.05 1.52
CA LYS A 71 9.30 2.33 0.14
C LYS A 71 10.10 3.63 0.03
N ASP A 72 9.56 4.71 0.60
CA ASP A 72 10.08 6.06 0.43
C ASP A 72 9.97 6.84 1.75
N PRO A 73 10.93 6.65 2.68
CA PRO A 73 10.88 7.29 3.99
C PRO A 73 11.06 8.81 3.91
N VAL A 74 11.55 9.34 2.78
CA VAL A 74 11.67 10.80 2.57
C VAL A 74 10.31 11.39 2.21
N LEU A 75 9.61 10.79 1.22
CA LEU A 75 8.30 11.27 0.78
C LEU A 75 7.22 11.12 1.87
N PHE A 76 7.34 10.08 2.70
CA PHE A 76 6.38 9.76 3.76
C PHE A 76 6.92 10.07 5.17
N ALA A 77 8.00 10.83 5.32
CA ALA A 77 8.57 11.16 6.64
C ALA A 77 7.54 11.71 7.64
N ASP A 78 6.58 12.48 7.14
CA ASP A 78 5.58 13.13 7.98
C ASP A 78 4.58 12.17 8.64
N VAL A 79 4.44 10.94 8.13
CA VAL A 79 3.54 9.96 8.76
C VAL A 79 4.06 9.51 10.13
N VAL A 80 5.38 9.43 10.30
CA VAL A 80 6.01 9.17 11.60
C VAL A 80 6.12 10.46 12.41
N ALA A 81 6.55 11.57 11.78
CA ALA A 81 6.73 12.84 12.50
C ALA A 81 5.44 13.41 13.10
N LYS A 82 4.28 13.07 12.54
CA LYS A 82 2.95 13.45 13.04
C LYS A 82 2.24 12.33 13.81
N ASP A 83 2.94 11.25 14.13
CA ASP A 83 2.42 10.12 14.91
C ASP A 83 1.22 9.39 14.26
N TYR A 84 1.08 9.46 12.93
CA TYR A 84 0.12 8.63 12.19
C TYR A 84 0.61 7.17 12.06
N LEU A 85 1.92 6.96 12.11
CA LEU A 85 2.57 5.67 12.17
C LEU A 85 3.55 5.69 13.37
N PRO A 86 3.33 4.86 14.40
CA PRO A 86 4.23 4.80 15.55
C PRO A 86 5.67 4.54 15.12
N ALA A 87 6.63 5.23 15.75
CA ALA A 87 8.04 5.10 15.41
C ALA A 87 8.55 3.65 15.51
N GLU A 88 8.13 2.92 16.55
CA GLU A 88 8.44 1.49 16.73
C GLU A 88 7.92 0.64 15.55
N ARG A 89 6.70 0.92 15.07
CA ARG A 89 6.14 0.22 13.90
C ARG A 89 6.95 0.49 12.65
N ALA A 90 7.48 1.71 12.51
CA ALA A 90 8.23 2.16 11.34
C ALA A 90 9.58 1.45 11.17
N GLU A 91 10.18 0.92 12.25
CA GLU A 91 11.50 0.26 12.24
C GLU A 91 11.52 -0.95 11.27
N GLY A 92 10.45 -1.74 11.22
CA GLY A 92 10.33 -2.93 10.36
C GLY A 92 9.82 -2.65 8.95
N CYS A 93 9.38 -1.43 8.65
CA CYS A 93 8.60 -1.17 7.44
C CYS A 93 9.39 -1.32 6.13
N ALA A 94 10.70 -1.01 6.15
CA ALA A 94 11.55 -1.21 4.98
C ALA A 94 11.67 -2.70 4.62
N ASP A 95 11.75 -3.59 5.62
CA ASP A 95 11.79 -5.04 5.39
C ASP A 95 10.45 -5.58 4.90
N GLU A 96 9.34 -5.11 5.46
CA GLU A 96 8.01 -5.51 5.01
C GLU A 96 7.75 -5.10 3.56
N TYR A 97 8.11 -3.87 3.18
CA TYR A 97 8.02 -3.44 1.79
C TYR A 97 8.88 -4.32 0.87
N ARG A 98 10.12 -4.64 1.27
CA ARG A 98 10.99 -5.56 0.50
C ARG A 98 10.39 -6.94 0.35
N LEU A 99 9.71 -7.45 1.37
CA LEU A 99 9.04 -8.74 1.33
C LEU A 99 7.92 -8.75 0.28
N VAL A 100 7.10 -7.69 0.24
CA VAL A 100 6.05 -7.52 -0.77
C VAL A 100 6.63 -7.32 -2.17
N ASP A 101 7.71 -6.54 -2.32
CA ASP A 101 8.40 -6.36 -3.60
C ASP A 101 8.92 -7.69 -4.18
N PHE A 102 9.54 -8.50 -3.31
CA PHE A 102 9.99 -9.84 -3.65
C PHE A 102 8.82 -10.72 -4.08
N ALA A 103 7.74 -10.74 -3.30
CA ALA A 103 6.57 -11.53 -3.59
C ALA A 103 5.87 -11.12 -4.90
N TYR A 104 5.68 -9.82 -5.13
CA TYR A 104 5.13 -9.28 -6.37
C TYR A 104 5.99 -9.66 -7.57
N SER A 105 7.31 -9.52 -7.45
CA SER A 105 8.26 -9.89 -8.50
C SER A 105 8.24 -11.38 -8.85
N LYS A 106 7.93 -12.25 -7.89
CA LYS A 106 7.85 -13.70 -8.10
C LYS A 106 6.48 -14.17 -8.58
N LEU A 107 5.41 -13.59 -8.06
CA LEU A 107 4.05 -14.13 -8.22
C LEU A 107 3.21 -13.36 -9.24
N ILE A 108 3.45 -12.07 -9.43
CA ILE A 108 2.61 -11.21 -10.28
C ILE A 108 3.37 -10.80 -11.54
N LYS A 109 4.55 -10.21 -11.38
CA LYS A 109 5.35 -9.63 -12.47
C LYS A 109 5.55 -10.57 -13.68
N PRO A 110 5.81 -11.88 -13.53
CA PRO A 110 6.01 -12.78 -14.68
C PRO A 110 4.77 -12.94 -15.57
N TYR A 111 3.57 -12.69 -15.03
CA TYR A 111 2.30 -12.89 -15.70
C TYR A 111 1.65 -11.59 -16.22
N ILE A 112 2.33 -10.45 -16.05
CA ILE A 112 1.87 -9.18 -16.62
C ILE A 112 2.20 -9.13 -18.10
N ASP A 113 1.18 -8.91 -18.95
CA ASP A 113 1.39 -8.66 -20.38
C ASP A 113 2.17 -7.36 -20.62
N THR A 114 3.47 -7.52 -20.87
CA THR A 114 4.38 -6.40 -21.12
C THR A 114 4.16 -5.73 -22.49
N GLN A 115 3.49 -6.38 -23.43
CA GLN A 115 3.19 -5.82 -24.75
C GLN A 115 2.08 -4.77 -24.66
N VAL A 116 1.06 -5.02 -23.85
CA VAL A 116 0.03 -4.01 -23.52
C VAL A 116 0.67 -2.79 -22.82
N ARG A 117 1.60 -3.03 -21.89
CA ARG A 117 2.34 -1.96 -21.20
C ARG A 117 3.17 -1.09 -22.16
N LYS A 118 3.88 -1.71 -23.11
CA LYS A 118 4.68 -1.00 -24.12
C LYS A 118 3.81 -0.16 -25.06
N LYS A 119 2.69 -0.71 -25.55
CA LYS A 119 1.74 0.01 -26.42
C LYS A 119 1.11 1.23 -25.72
N ARG A 120 0.75 1.11 -24.43
CA ARG A 120 0.22 2.25 -23.64
C ARG A 120 1.26 3.35 -23.45
N LYS A 121 2.50 3.00 -23.09
CA LYS A 121 3.59 3.97 -22.93
C LYS A 121 3.87 4.73 -24.23
N TYR A 122 3.90 4.02 -25.36
CA TYR A 122 4.04 4.62 -26.69
C TYR A 122 2.92 5.62 -27.02
N LYS A 123 1.65 5.25 -26.79
CA LYS A 123 0.50 6.15 -27.03
C LYS A 123 0.55 7.41 -26.15
N SER A 124 1.00 7.30 -24.90
CA SER A 124 1.15 8.46 -24.01
C SER A 124 2.27 9.43 -24.43
N LEU A 125 3.30 8.94 -25.14
CA LEU A 125 4.37 9.78 -25.68
C LEU A 125 3.93 10.52 -26.95
N LEU A 126 3.04 9.92 -27.75
CA LEU A 126 2.50 10.53 -28.97
C LEU A 126 1.40 11.57 -28.72
N ASN A 127 0.78 11.55 -27.54
CA ASN A 127 -0.34 12.43 -27.20
C ASN A 127 0.06 13.58 -26.26
N LYS A 128 1.36 13.85 -26.11
CA LYS A 128 1.86 15.04 -25.40
C LYS A 128 2.07 16.17 -26.42
N ASP A 129 0.97 16.75 -26.89
CA ASP A 129 0.89 18.06 -27.55
C ASP A 129 -0.06 18.95 -26.75
#